data_AF-A0A1I2CV45-F1
#
_entry.id   AF-A0A1I2CV45-F1
#
_cell.length_a   1.000
_cell.length_b   1.000
_cell.length_c   1.000
_cell.angle_alpha   90.00
_cell.angle_beta   90.00
_cell.angle_gamma   90.00
#
_symmetry.space_group_name_H-M   'P 1'
#
loop_
_entity.id
_entity.type
_entity.pdbx_description
1 polymer ?
#
loop_
_entity_poly.entity_id
_entity_poly.type
_entity_poly.pdbx_seq_one_letter_code
_entity_poly.pdbx_strand_id
1 'polypeptide(L)'
;MKNKLLTGLMVWTLFIIMMGVLFPIPTTSGATSMEMVMESYTIYGFFSLIPIVFYGTIISFVADWLARRFQRFVQPISFVLHLAGGAGAYIVTQNLDITILAMLAAMMFFLADRCFVLLYRSSSGVYALKNLPIVVGFIGVTAMVLGSSIG
;
A
#
# COMPACT_ATOMS: atom_id res chain seq x y z
N MET A 1 -10.82 -12.57 11.24
CA MET A 1 -10.02 -11.37 10.86
C MET A 1 -9.38 -11.66 9.52
N LYS A 2 -9.48 -10.74 8.56
CA LYS A 2 -8.86 -10.91 7.24
C LYS A 2 -7.34 -10.83 7.36
N ASN A 3 -6.61 -11.46 6.44
CA ASN A 3 -5.16 -11.48 6.44
C ASN A 3 -4.64 -10.08 6.05
N LYS A 4 -4.44 -9.22 7.06
CA LYS A 4 -4.02 -7.82 6.89
C LYS A 4 -2.64 -7.70 6.25
N LEU A 5 -1.75 -8.65 6.51
CA LEU A 5 -0.42 -8.70 5.90
C LEU A 5 -0.51 -8.89 4.38
N LEU A 6 -1.42 -9.76 3.93
CA LEU A 6 -1.71 -9.93 2.50
C LEU A 6 -2.31 -8.66 1.89
N THR A 7 -3.20 -7.95 2.60
CA THR A 7 -3.64 -6.61 2.17
C THR A 7 -2.45 -5.67 2.03
N GLY A 8 -1.55 -5.64 3.01
CA GLY A 8 -0.35 -4.81 2.97
C GLY A 8 0.54 -5.09 1.76
N LEU A 9 0.74 -6.36 1.40
CA LEU A 9 1.52 -6.75 0.20
C LEU A 9 0.86 -6.28 -1.11
N MET A 10 -0.46 -6.42 -1.22
CA MET A 10 -1.20 -5.92 -2.38
C MET A 10 -1.12 -4.39 -2.46
N VAL A 11 -1.33 -3.70 -1.34
CA VAL A 11 -1.28 -2.22 -1.28
C VAL A 11 0.12 -1.73 -1.61
N TRP A 12 1.16 -2.37 -1.09
CA TRP A 12 2.55 -2.05 -1.43
C TRP A 12 2.80 -2.17 -2.93
N THR A 13 2.39 -3.27 -3.55
CA THR A 13 2.56 -3.43 -5.00
C THR A 13 1.81 -2.36 -5.80
N LEU A 14 0.55 -2.11 -5.45
CA LEU A 14 -0.24 -1.08 -6.13
C LEU A 14 0.38 0.30 -5.93
N PHE A 15 0.91 0.57 -4.74
CA PHE A 15 1.57 1.82 -4.41
C PHE A 15 2.81 2.02 -5.27
N ILE A 16 3.69 1.03 -5.39
CA ILE A 16 4.93 1.19 -6.18
C ILE A 16 4.63 1.40 -7.66
N ILE A 17 3.62 0.70 -8.21
CA ILE A 17 3.21 0.86 -9.61
C ILE A 17 2.63 2.25 -9.83
N MET A 18 1.69 2.66 -8.97
CA MET A 18 1.04 3.97 -9.07
C MET A 18 2.06 5.11 -8.92
N MET A 19 2.95 5.02 -7.92
CA MET A 19 3.95 6.05 -7.67
C MET A 19 5.02 6.09 -8.75
N GLY A 20 5.51 4.94 -9.22
CA GLY A 20 6.51 4.90 -10.29
C GLY A 20 6.01 5.46 -11.62
N VAL A 21 4.73 5.22 -11.95
CA VAL A 21 4.12 5.75 -13.19
C VAL A 21 3.79 7.24 -13.07
N LEU A 22 3.20 7.68 -11.96
CA LEU A 22 2.71 9.05 -11.80
C LEU A 22 3.80 10.03 -11.37
N PHE A 23 4.79 9.56 -10.62
CA PHE A 23 5.85 10.37 -10.03
C PHE A 23 7.22 9.71 -10.22
N PRO A 24 7.67 9.52 -11.48
CA PRO A 24 8.97 8.92 -11.73
C PRO A 24 10.10 9.80 -11.18
N ILE A 25 11.02 9.19 -10.44
CA ILE A 25 12.20 9.81 -9.85
C ILE A 25 13.35 9.75 -10.87
N PRO A 26 13.90 10.89 -11.31
CA PRO A 26 15.07 10.90 -12.18
C PRO A 26 16.31 10.54 -11.37
N THR A 27 16.93 9.39 -11.62
CA THR A 27 18.19 9.01 -10.97
C THR A 27 19.41 9.18 -11.86
N THR A 28 19.25 9.02 -13.17
CA THR A 28 20.34 9.08 -14.15
C THR A 28 20.10 10.15 -15.22
N SER A 29 21.15 10.91 -15.55
CA SER A 29 21.08 11.94 -16.59
C SER A 29 20.98 11.29 -17.97
N GLY A 30 19.92 11.60 -18.72
CA GLY A 30 19.69 11.06 -20.06
C GLY A 30 18.84 9.78 -20.12
N ALA A 31 18.33 9.30 -18.98
CA ALA A 31 17.35 8.21 -18.97
C ALA A 31 16.08 8.57 -19.75
N THR A 32 15.58 7.59 -20.48
CA THR A 32 14.26 7.62 -21.09
C THR A 32 13.17 7.61 -20.00
N SER A 33 11.97 8.09 -20.34
CA SER A 33 10.85 8.08 -19.39
C SER A 33 10.51 6.68 -18.87
N MET A 34 10.72 5.64 -19.69
CA MET A 34 10.48 4.25 -19.27
C MET A 34 11.51 3.79 -18.24
N GLU A 35 12.79 4.11 -18.44
CA GLU A 35 13.86 3.80 -17.48
C GLU A 35 13.60 4.49 -16.13
N MET A 36 13.22 5.77 -16.15
CA MET A 36 12.87 6.49 -14.92
C MET A 36 11.70 5.84 -14.14
N VAL A 37 10.66 5.37 -14.83
CA VAL A 37 9.53 4.64 -14.20
C VAL A 37 10.02 3.34 -13.57
N MET A 38 10.87 2.59 -14.27
CA MET A 38 11.41 1.32 -13.78
C MET A 38 12.35 1.51 -12.58
N GLU A 39 13.26 2.48 -12.63
CA GLU A 39 14.10 2.86 -11.49
C GLU A 39 13.25 3.27 -10.28
N SER A 40 12.14 3.98 -10.52
CA SER A 40 11.21 4.39 -9.46
C SER A 40 10.51 3.23 -8.78
N TYR A 41 10.20 2.15 -9.50
CA TYR A 41 9.68 0.93 -8.88
C TYR A 41 10.65 0.35 -7.84
N THR A 42 11.95 0.44 -8.11
CA THR A 42 13.00 0.02 -7.16
C THR A 42 12.99 0.90 -5.92
N ILE A 43 13.03 2.22 -6.11
CA ILE A 43 13.12 3.20 -5.01
C ILE A 43 11.88 3.11 -4.14
N TYR A 44 10.69 3.26 -4.74
CA TYR A 44 9.45 3.14 -3.99
C TYR A 44 9.31 1.74 -3.40
N GLY A 45 9.68 0.68 -4.12
CA GLY A 45 9.66 -0.69 -3.65
C GLY A 45 10.43 -0.85 -2.34
N PHE A 46 11.69 -0.46 -2.34
CA PHE A 46 12.58 -0.65 -1.19
C PHE A 46 12.15 0.21 0.01
N PHE A 47 11.91 1.51 -0.20
CA PHE A 47 11.62 2.44 0.89
C PHE A 47 10.20 2.32 1.45
N SER A 48 9.24 1.82 0.67
CA SER A 48 7.85 1.69 1.12
C SER A 48 7.48 0.29 1.63
N LEU A 49 8.32 -0.73 1.41
CA LEU A 49 8.00 -2.11 1.83
C LEU A 49 7.71 -2.18 3.34
N ILE A 50 8.65 -1.71 4.17
CA ILE A 50 8.49 -1.79 5.62
C ILE A 50 7.32 -0.90 6.10
N PRO A 51 7.25 0.39 5.73
CA PRO A 51 6.16 1.27 6.14
C PRO A 51 4.77 0.80 5.69
N ILE A 52 4.62 0.25 4.49
CA ILE A 52 3.29 -0.17 3.99
C ILE A 52 2.93 -1.56 4.51
N VAL A 53 3.81 -2.54 4.34
CA VAL A 53 3.48 -3.94 4.64
C VAL A 53 3.39 -4.19 6.14
N PHE A 54 4.26 -3.60 6.95
CA PHE A 54 4.24 -3.84 8.40
C PHE A 54 3.50 -2.75 9.14
N TYR A 55 3.95 -1.50 9.02
CA TYR A 55 3.33 -0.40 9.75
C TYR A 55 1.87 -0.17 9.29
N GLY A 56 1.62 -0.10 7.98
CA GLY A 56 0.27 0.02 7.43
C GLY A 56 -0.66 -1.12 7.86
N THR A 57 -0.15 -2.36 7.92
CA THR A 57 -0.90 -3.53 8.43
C THR A 57 -1.30 -3.36 9.90
N ILE A 58 -0.39 -2.88 10.75
CA ILE A 58 -0.67 -2.64 12.17
C ILE A 58 -1.71 -1.53 12.32
N ILE A 59 -1.52 -0.41 11.65
CA ILE A 59 -2.46 0.72 11.66
C ILE A 59 -3.85 0.28 11.20
N SER A 60 -3.93 -0.45 10.08
CA SER A 60 -5.19 -0.94 9.54
C SER A 60 -5.89 -1.92 10.49
N PHE A 61 -5.12 -2.81 11.14
CA PHE A 61 -5.66 -3.71 12.16
C PHE A 61 -6.26 -2.95 13.34
N VAL A 62 -5.51 -1.99 13.88
CA VAL A 62 -5.92 -1.17 15.03
C VAL A 62 -7.12 -0.29 14.67
N ALA A 63 -7.10 0.36 13.50
CA ALA A 63 -8.19 1.20 13.02
C ALA A 63 -9.51 0.43 12.91
N ASP A 64 -9.49 -0.75 12.29
CA ASP A 64 -10.68 -1.60 12.18
C ASP A 64 -11.12 -2.17 13.54
N TRP A 65 -10.18 -2.48 14.43
CA TRP A 65 -10.49 -2.98 15.77
C TRP A 65 -11.16 -1.90 16.63
N LEU A 66 -10.63 -0.68 16.61
CA LEU A 66 -11.21 0.47 17.30
C LEU A 66 -12.57 0.84 16.71
N ALA A 67 -12.70 0.93 15.38
CA ALA A 67 -13.95 1.30 14.73
C ALA A 67 -15.12 0.36 15.09
N ARG A 68 -14.85 -0.94 15.26
CA ARG A 68 -15.86 -1.92 15.68
C ARG A 68 -16.40 -1.69 17.10
N ARG A 69 -15.69 -0.95 17.96
CA ARG A 69 -16.14 -0.65 19.33
C ARG A 69 -17.29 0.36 19.36
N PHE A 70 -17.42 1.20 18.33
CA PHE A 70 -18.38 2.30 18.32
C PHE A 70 -19.78 1.92 17.80
N GLN A 71 -19.98 0.68 17.33
CA GLN A 71 -21.21 0.06 16.80
C GLN A 71 -21.91 0.79 15.62
N ARG A 72 -21.90 2.12 15.58
CA ARG A 72 -22.43 2.99 14.52
C ARG A 72 -21.26 3.58 13.71
N PHE A 73 -21.48 3.80 12.42
CA PHE A 73 -20.50 4.45 11.52
C PHE A 73 -19.11 3.78 11.47
N VAL A 74 -19.06 2.45 11.56
CA VAL A 74 -17.81 1.67 11.55
C VAL A 74 -16.92 2.01 10.33
N GLN A 75 -17.50 2.23 9.15
CA GLN A 75 -16.72 2.51 7.93
C GLN A 75 -16.09 3.92 7.94
N PRO A 76 -16.86 5.02 8.15
CA PRO A 76 -16.26 6.35 8.29
C PRO A 76 -15.22 6.43 9.41
N ILE A 77 -15.49 5.83 10.58
CA ILE A 77 -14.56 5.84 11.71
C ILE A 77 -13.27 5.09 11.35
N SER A 78 -13.39 3.90 10.75
CA SER A 78 -12.21 3.15 10.29
C SER A 78 -11.38 3.95 9.28
N PHE A 79 -12.03 4.61 8.32
CA PHE A 79 -11.33 5.46 7.35
C PHE A 79 -10.57 6.61 8.00
N VAL A 80 -11.22 7.34 8.90
CA VAL A 80 -10.58 8.45 9.64
C VAL A 80 -9.39 7.94 10.47
N LEU A 81 -9.51 6.76 11.09
CA LEU A 81 -8.41 6.15 11.85
C LEU A 81 -7.25 5.71 10.96
N HIS A 82 -7.51 5.23 9.74
CA HIS A 82 -6.45 4.95 8.75
C HIS A 82 -5.70 6.24 8.39
N LEU A 83 -6.44 7.31 8.07
CA LEU A 83 -5.84 8.61 7.75
C LEU A 83 -5.05 9.18 8.93
N ALA A 84 -5.57 9.09 10.15
CA ALA A 84 -4.87 9.52 11.35
C ALA A 84 -3.58 8.72 11.57
N GLY A 85 -3.61 7.40 11.32
CA GLY A 85 -2.42 6.57 11.34
C GLY A 85 -1.40 6.98 10.27
N GLY A 86 -1.85 7.22 9.03
CA GLY A 86 -0.98 7.73 7.96
C GLY A 86 -0.36 9.09 8.30
N ALA A 87 -1.13 10.02 8.86
CA ALA A 87 -0.66 11.31 9.35
C ALA A 87 0.34 11.17 10.51
N GLY A 88 0.22 10.10 11.31
CA GLY A 88 1.18 9.76 12.36
C GLY A 88 2.60 9.55 11.86
N ALA A 89 2.81 9.27 10.57
CA ALA A 89 4.14 9.20 9.97
C ALA A 89 4.91 10.52 10.13
N TYR A 90 4.23 11.67 10.09
CA TYR A 90 4.85 12.99 10.27
C TYR A 90 5.60 13.12 11.61
N ILE A 91 5.07 12.51 12.67
CA ILE A 91 5.67 12.56 14.00
C ILE A 91 7.09 11.98 13.97
N VAL A 92 7.31 10.94 13.15
CA VAL A 92 8.59 10.22 13.04
C VAL A 92 9.47 10.85 11.96
N THR A 93 8.90 11.22 10.82
CA THR A 93 9.68 11.61 9.64
C THR A 93 9.93 13.10 9.56
N GLN A 94 9.09 13.92 10.21
CA GLN A 94 9.08 15.39 10.13
C GLN A 94 9.14 15.90 8.66
N ASN A 95 8.59 15.13 7.74
CA ASN A 95 8.64 15.39 6.30
C ASN A 95 7.23 15.32 5.71
N LEU A 96 6.80 16.42 5.08
CA LEU A 96 5.46 16.56 4.52
C LEU A 96 5.23 15.60 3.35
N ASP A 97 6.20 15.45 2.45
CA ASP A 97 6.07 14.59 1.28
C ASP A 97 5.90 13.12 1.69
N ILE A 98 6.72 12.65 2.64
CA ILE A 98 6.58 11.29 3.19
C ILE A 98 5.22 11.11 3.88
N THR A 99 4.71 12.15 4.53
CA THR A 99 3.39 12.11 5.18
C THR A 99 2.27 12.01 4.15
N ILE A 100 2.34 12.76 3.05
CA ILE A 100 1.40 12.67 1.94
C ILE A 100 1.42 11.25 1.34
N LEU A 101 2.61 10.69 1.11
CA LEU A 101 2.76 9.31 0.63
C LEU A 101 2.16 8.29 1.60
N ALA A 102 2.40 8.46 2.90
CA ALA A 102 1.83 7.60 3.94
C ALA A 102 0.30 7.69 3.99
N MET A 103 -0.27 8.89 3.82
CA MET A 103 -1.71 9.10 3.73
C MET A 103 -2.31 8.44 2.49
N LEU A 104 -1.67 8.56 1.33
CA LEU A 104 -2.08 7.87 0.10
C LEU A 104 -2.07 6.34 0.30
N ALA A 105 -0.99 5.80 0.87
CA ALA A 105 -0.92 4.38 1.21
C ALA A 105 -2.02 3.96 2.20
N ALA A 106 -2.33 4.78 3.20
CA ALA A 106 -3.41 4.50 4.16
C ALA A 106 -4.80 4.49 3.50
N MET A 107 -5.06 5.41 2.56
CA MET A 107 -6.29 5.41 1.75
C MET A 107 -6.40 4.14 0.91
N MET A 108 -5.32 3.76 0.22
CA MET A 108 -5.28 2.53 -0.57
C MET A 108 -5.51 1.30 0.31
N PHE A 109 -4.97 1.29 1.53
CA PHE A 109 -5.15 0.21 2.49
C PHE A 109 -6.61 0.05 2.89
N PHE A 110 -7.27 1.15 3.24
CA PHE A 110 -8.69 1.15 3.57
C PHE A 110 -9.53 0.60 2.40
N LEU A 111 -9.28 1.10 1.19
CA LEU A 111 -9.98 0.67 -0.01
C LEU A 111 -9.76 -0.82 -0.32
N ALA A 112 -8.50 -1.28 -0.29
CA ALA A 112 -8.15 -2.69 -0.52
C ALA A 112 -8.85 -3.60 0.50
N ASP A 113 -8.86 -3.22 1.78
CA ASP A 113 -9.58 -3.96 2.81
C ASP A 113 -11.09 -4.03 2.55
N ARG A 114 -11.71 -2.93 2.12
CA ARG A 114 -13.15 -2.93 1.79
C ARG A 114 -13.43 -3.79 0.57
N CYS A 115 -12.62 -3.70 -0.48
CA CYS A 115 -12.71 -4.56 -1.66
C CYS A 115 -12.61 -6.04 -1.25
N PHE A 116 -11.69 -6.39 -0.35
CA PHE A 116 -11.59 -7.74 0.16
C PHE A 116 -12.76 -8.18 1.02
N VAL A 117 -13.39 -7.25 1.75
CA VAL A 117 -14.65 -7.53 2.45
C VAL A 117 -15.77 -7.88 1.49
N LEU A 118 -15.88 -7.15 0.38
CA LEU A 118 -16.90 -7.39 -0.63
C LEU A 118 -16.66 -8.71 -1.35
N LEU A 119 -15.43 -8.97 -1.78
CA LEU A 119 -15.05 -10.22 -2.47
C LEU A 119 -15.30 -11.45 -1.59
N TYR A 120 -15.05 -11.36 -0.28
CA TYR A 120 -15.26 -12.50 0.63
C TYR A 120 -16.72 -12.96 0.71
N ARG A 121 -17.68 -12.09 0.37
CA ARG A 121 -19.10 -12.45 0.38
C ARG A 121 -19.50 -13.34 -0.81
N SER A 122 -18.64 -13.46 -1.82
CA SER A 122 -18.84 -14.35 -2.97
C SER A 122 -18.03 -15.63 -2.82
N SER A 123 -18.63 -16.78 -3.15
CA SER A 123 -17.97 -18.10 -3.11
C SER A 123 -16.70 -18.16 -3.97
N SER A 124 -16.74 -17.58 -5.17
CA SER A 124 -15.55 -17.44 -6.05
C SER A 124 -14.52 -16.44 -5.50
N GLY A 125 -14.97 -15.44 -4.75
CA GLY A 125 -14.10 -14.41 -4.18
C GLY A 125 -13.22 -14.92 -3.04
N VAL A 126 -13.63 -15.97 -2.32
CA VAL A 126 -12.80 -16.61 -1.28
C VAL A 126 -11.51 -17.21 -1.84
N TYR A 127 -11.57 -17.82 -3.04
CA TYR A 127 -10.38 -18.35 -3.70
C TYR A 127 -9.46 -17.22 -4.18
N ALA A 128 -10.03 -16.20 -4.85
CA ALA A 128 -9.28 -15.03 -5.30
C ALA A 128 -8.56 -14.33 -4.15
N LEU A 129 -9.19 -14.20 -2.98
CA LEU A 129 -8.62 -13.54 -1.80
C LEU A 129 -7.39 -14.23 -1.21
N LYS A 130 -7.22 -15.54 -1.42
CA LYS A 130 -6.04 -16.26 -0.93
C LYS A 130 -4.82 -16.03 -1.82
N ASN A 131 -5.04 -16.04 -3.14
CA ASN A 131 -3.95 -16.08 -4.11
C ASN A 131 -3.63 -14.71 -4.71
N LEU A 132 -4.64 -13.87 -4.95
CA LEU A 132 -4.44 -12.57 -5.61
C LEU A 132 -3.43 -11.67 -4.89
N PRO A 133 -3.46 -11.50 -3.55
CA PRO A 133 -2.49 -10.63 -2.90
C PRO A 133 -1.06 -11.16 -2.98
N ILE A 134 -0.90 -12.49 -3.04
CA ILE A 134 0.41 -13.15 -3.18
C ILE A 134 0.94 -12.94 -4.60
N VAL A 135 0.10 -13.19 -5.61
CA VAL A 135 0.46 -12.97 -7.02
C VAL A 135 0.80 -11.51 -7.26
N VAL A 136 -0.02 -10.59 -6.74
CA VAL A 136 0.25 -9.15 -6.81
C VAL A 136 1.54 -8.82 -6.08
N GLY A 137 1.75 -9.30 -4.86
CA GLY A 137 3.03 -9.15 -4.13
C GLY A 137 4.24 -9.62 -4.94
N PHE A 138 4.14 -10.76 -5.61
CA PHE A 138 5.19 -11.30 -6.47
C PHE A 138 5.46 -10.41 -7.69
N ILE A 139 4.41 -9.87 -8.32
CA ILE A 139 4.54 -8.87 -9.39
C ILE A 139 5.27 -7.63 -8.87
N GLY A 140 4.94 -7.16 -7.67
CA GLY A 140 5.60 -6.00 -7.06
C GLY A 140 7.09 -6.23 -6.81
N VAL A 141 7.44 -7.39 -6.24
CA VAL A 141 8.86 -7.78 -6.05
C VAL A 141 9.57 -7.89 -7.39
N THR A 142 8.93 -8.50 -8.39
CA THR A 142 9.52 -8.64 -9.73
C THR A 142 9.76 -7.28 -10.38
N ALA A 143 8.79 -6.36 -10.30
CA ALA A 143 8.92 -5.01 -10.83
C ALA A 143 10.05 -4.23 -10.15
N MET A 144 10.17 -4.34 -8.82
CA MET A 144 11.26 -3.74 -8.04
C MET A 144 12.63 -4.30 -8.44
N VAL A 145 12.76 -5.62 -8.62
CA VAL A 145 14.02 -6.25 -9.00
C VAL A 145 14.40 -5.90 -10.44
N LEU A 146 13.45 -5.96 -11.39
CA LEU A 146 13.69 -5.60 -12.78
C LEU A 146 14.09 -4.13 -12.92
N GLY A 147 13.46 -3.23 -12.15
CA GLY A 147 13.83 -1.83 -12.08
C GLY A 147 15.29 -1.61 -11.69
N SER A 148 15.84 -2.44 -10.81
CA SER A 148 17.24 -2.35 -10.37
C SER A 148 18.25 -2.87 -11.41
N SER A 149 17.78 -3.63 -12.39
CA SER A 149 18.61 -4.24 -13.44
C SER A 149 18.68 -3.43 -14.73
N ILE A 150 17.91 -2.34 -14.80
CA ILE A 150 17.91 -1.41 -15.93
C ILE A 150 18.84 -0.27 -15.54
N GLY A 151 20.06 -0.29 -16.09
CA GLY A 151 21.12 0.68 -15.85
C GLY A 151 22.31 0.41 -16.77
#